data_AF-A0A6N0I0U9-F1
#
_entry.id   AF-A0A6N0I0U9-F1
#
_cell.length_a   1.000
_cell.length_b   1.000
_cell.length_c   1.000
_cell.angle_alpha   90.00
_cell.angle_beta   90.00
_cell.angle_gamma   90.00
#
_symmetry.space_group_name_H-M   'P 1'
#
loop_
_entity.id
_entity.type
_entity.pdbx_description
1 polymer ?
#
loop_
_entity_poly.entity_id
_entity_poly.type
_entity_poly.pdbx_seq_one_letter_code
_entity_poly.pdbx_strand_id
1 'polypeptide(L)'
;MEPSTYQQQLNQSAGLINTLALITSSYFVVRAVAAIREGSAQHCSRWLLAAIAMGGVFIAVKVFEYAHHISEGINLSTNTFYMFYLSLTFFHFMHVIMGMVILAAVLLKARRGGYSADEHTGVETGASYWHMVDLVWLILFPLIYVMR
;
A
#
# COMPACT_ATOMS: atom_id res chain seq x y z
N MET A 1 4.28 26.14 21.19
CA MET A 1 3.89 26.09 19.77
C MET A 1 2.68 25.18 19.68
N GLU A 2 1.58 25.69 19.13
CA GLU A 2 0.27 25.02 19.08
C GLU A 2 0.31 23.71 18.26
N PRO A 3 -0.47 22.66 18.62
CA PRO A 3 -0.53 21.39 17.90
C PRO A 3 -0.88 21.54 16.41
N SER A 4 -1.62 22.60 16.06
CA SER A 4 -2.13 22.87 14.71
C SER A 4 -1.06 23.23 13.68
N THR A 5 0.16 23.61 14.09
CA THR A 5 1.22 24.05 13.17
C THR A 5 1.95 22.88 12.50
N TYR A 6 2.06 21.73 13.18
CA TYR A 6 2.77 20.55 12.66
C TYR A 6 1.99 19.81 11.56
N GLN A 7 0.67 19.73 11.71
CA GLN A 7 -0.22 19.13 10.71
C GLN A 7 -0.24 19.93 9.38
N GLN A 8 0.09 21.22 9.42
CA GLN A 8 0.18 22.07 8.21
C GLN A 8 1.44 21.80 7.35
N GLN A 9 2.46 21.17 7.93
CA GLN A 9 3.69 20.82 7.20
C GLN A 9 3.56 19.51 6.40
N LEU A 10 2.54 18.69 6.70
CA LEU A 10 2.31 17.46 5.95
C LEU A 10 1.76 17.77 4.56
N ASN A 11 2.41 17.23 3.54
CA ASN A 11 1.99 17.42 2.17
C ASN A 11 0.73 16.58 1.87
N GLN A 12 -0.43 17.21 1.98
CA GLN A 12 -1.73 16.58 1.71
C GLN A 12 -1.82 15.98 0.31
N SER A 13 -1.11 16.57 -0.67
CA SER A 13 -1.08 16.03 -2.03
C SER A 13 -0.33 14.70 -2.11
N ALA A 14 0.75 14.51 -1.34
CA ALA A 14 1.47 13.24 -1.26
C ALA A 14 0.60 12.14 -0.63
N GLY A 15 -0.13 12.46 0.43
CA GLY A 15 -1.12 11.57 1.02
C GLY A 15 -2.23 11.17 0.05
N LEU A 16 -2.75 12.13 -0.73
CA LEU A 16 -3.78 11.86 -1.73
C LEU A 16 -3.27 10.97 -2.88
N ILE A 17 -2.06 11.21 -3.38
CA ILE A 17 -1.41 10.38 -4.40
C ILE A 17 -1.30 8.93 -3.90
N ASN A 18 -0.85 8.74 -2.66
CA ASN A 18 -0.74 7.42 -2.03
C ASN A 18 -2.09 6.72 -1.92
N THR A 19 -3.12 7.42 -1.49
CA THR A 19 -4.47 6.87 -1.37
C THR A 19 -5.03 6.47 -2.73
N LEU A 20 -4.89 7.32 -3.75
CA LEU A 20 -5.32 6.99 -5.11
C LEU A 20 -4.53 5.80 -5.68
N ALA A 21 -3.23 5.73 -5.44
CA ALA A 21 -2.39 4.63 -5.88
C ALA A 21 -2.82 3.31 -5.24
N LEU A 22 -3.07 3.27 -3.93
CA LEU A 22 -3.47 2.05 -3.23
C LEU A 22 -4.89 1.60 -3.60
N ILE A 23 -5.87 2.51 -3.69
CA ILE A 23 -7.21 2.16 -4.17
C ILE A 23 -7.16 1.58 -5.59
N THR A 24 -6.37 2.21 -6.48
CA THR A 24 -6.18 1.73 -7.86
C THR A 24 -5.50 0.36 -7.87
N SER A 25 -4.50 0.15 -7.01
CA SER A 25 -3.86 -1.15 -6.81
C SER A 25 -4.86 -2.21 -6.37
N SER A 26 -5.72 -1.89 -5.41
CA SER A 26 -6.80 -2.74 -4.90
C SER A 26 -7.73 -3.17 -6.04
N TYR A 27 -8.16 -2.22 -6.87
CA TYR A 27 -8.97 -2.52 -8.05
C TYR A 27 -8.27 -3.51 -8.99
N PHE A 28 -6.98 -3.33 -9.27
CA PHE A 28 -6.22 -4.27 -10.10
C PHE A 28 -6.14 -5.67 -9.48
N VAL A 29 -5.99 -5.79 -8.16
CA VAL A 29 -6.01 -7.09 -7.48
C VAL A 29 -7.36 -7.78 -7.63
N VAL A 30 -8.49 -7.06 -7.51
CA VAL A 30 -9.82 -7.63 -7.78
C VAL A 30 -9.93 -8.13 -9.22
N ARG A 31 -9.44 -7.36 -10.20
CA ARG A 31 -9.42 -7.78 -11.61
C ARG A 31 -8.52 -9.01 -11.84
N ALA A 32 -7.45 -9.16 -11.08
CA ALA A 32 -6.60 -10.35 -11.14
C ALA A 32 -7.33 -11.60 -10.66
N VAL A 33 -8.04 -11.50 -9.53
CA VAL A 33 -8.86 -12.61 -8.99
C VAL A 33 -9.97 -12.99 -9.95
N ALA A 34 -10.67 -12.02 -10.54
CA ALA A 34 -11.69 -12.28 -11.55
C ALA A 34 -11.10 -13.01 -12.78
N ALA A 35 -9.96 -12.54 -13.27
CA ALA A 35 -9.30 -13.14 -14.43
C ALA A 35 -8.86 -14.60 -14.21
N ILE A 36 -8.38 -14.96 -13.02
CA ILE A 36 -7.98 -16.35 -12.74
C ILE A 36 -9.21 -17.27 -12.59
N ARG A 37 -10.32 -16.76 -12.03
CA ARG A 37 -11.60 -17.47 -11.96
C ARG A 37 -12.18 -17.78 -13.34
N GLU A 38 -11.93 -16.92 -14.32
CA GLU A 38 -12.25 -17.15 -15.74
C GLU A 38 -11.22 -18.06 -16.46
N GLY A 39 -10.23 -18.60 -15.75
CA GLY A 39 -9.19 -19.46 -16.31
C GLY A 39 -8.05 -18.73 -17.02
N SER A 40 -8.00 -17.39 -16.98
CA SER A 40 -6.97 -16.61 -17.65
C SER A 40 -5.81 -16.23 -16.72
N ALA A 41 -4.86 -17.15 -16.55
CA ALA A 41 -3.65 -16.92 -15.76
C ALA A 41 -2.78 -15.77 -16.31
N GLN A 42 -2.81 -15.55 -17.64
CA GLN A 42 -2.08 -14.45 -18.28
C GLN A 42 -2.66 -13.08 -17.90
N HIS A 43 -4.00 -12.93 -17.92
CA HIS A 43 -4.63 -11.69 -17.50
C HIS A 43 -4.47 -11.46 -15.99
N CYS A 44 -4.60 -12.51 -15.17
CA CYS A 44 -4.31 -12.44 -13.74
C CYS A 44 -2.90 -11.90 -13.48
N SER A 45 -1.89 -12.44 -14.17
CA SER A 45 -0.49 -12.01 -14.04
C SER A 45 -0.27 -10.55 -14.44
N ARG A 46 -0.96 -10.05 -15.47
CA ARG A 46 -0.84 -8.64 -15.90
C ARG A 46 -1.45 -7.69 -14.88
N TRP A 47 -2.61 -8.05 -14.33
CA TRP A 47 -3.28 -7.27 -13.29
C TRP A 47 -2.49 -7.25 -11.98
N LEU A 48 -1.94 -8.39 -11.54
CA LEU A 48 -1.06 -8.44 -10.37
C LEU A 48 0.20 -7.58 -10.55
N LEU A 49 0.81 -7.59 -11.74
CA LEU A 49 1.94 -6.72 -12.02
C LEU A 49 1.57 -5.23 -11.92
N ALA A 50 0.40 -4.85 -12.46
CA ALA A 50 -0.09 -3.48 -12.37
C ALA A 50 -0.35 -3.06 -10.92
N ALA A 51 -0.92 -3.95 -10.09
CA ALA A 51 -1.10 -3.71 -8.66
C ALA A 51 0.24 -3.49 -7.95
N ILE A 52 1.22 -4.37 -8.16
CA ILE A 52 2.57 -4.23 -7.57
C ILE A 52 3.21 -2.90 -7.99
N ALA A 53 3.06 -2.48 -9.26
CA ALA A 53 3.57 -1.20 -9.72
C ALA A 53 2.97 -0.01 -8.95
N MET A 54 1.66 -0.04 -8.69
CA MET A 54 0.99 1.00 -7.87
C MET A 54 1.45 0.96 -6.40
N GLY A 55 1.67 -0.22 -5.83
CA GLY A 55 2.33 -0.35 -4.52
C GLY A 55 3.74 0.25 -4.50
N GLY A 56 4.47 0.15 -5.60
CA GLY A 56 5.77 0.79 -5.78
C GLY A 56 5.71 2.32 -5.74
N VAL A 57 4.65 2.92 -6.31
CA VAL A 57 4.40 4.37 -6.23
C VAL A 57 4.22 4.79 -4.76
N PHE A 58 3.43 4.03 -4.00
CA PHE A 58 3.24 4.28 -2.57
C PHE A 58 4.57 4.29 -1.80
N ILE A 59 5.40 3.26 -2.04
CA ILE A 59 6.73 3.16 -1.40
C ILE A 59 7.59 4.36 -1.77
N ALA A 60 7.67 4.73 -3.05
CA ALA A 60 8.50 5.84 -3.50
C ALA A 60 8.12 7.15 -2.81
N VAL A 61 6.83 7.50 -2.81
CA VAL A 61 6.33 8.72 -2.14
C VAL A 61 6.65 8.68 -0.64
N LYS A 62 6.44 7.55 0.03
CA LYS A 62 6.72 7.42 1.47
C LYS A 62 8.20 7.56 1.81
N VAL A 63 9.08 6.99 0.99
CA VAL A 63 10.52 7.15 1.16
C VAL A 63 10.94 8.61 1.00
N PHE A 64 10.37 9.34 0.03
CA PHE A 64 10.61 10.77 -0.11
C PHE A 64 10.10 11.59 1.08
N GLU A 65 8.91 11.31 1.61
CA GLU A 65 8.39 11.96 2.82
C GLU A 65 9.31 11.70 4.03
N TYR A 66 9.74 10.46 4.26
CA TYR A 66 10.64 10.13 5.36
C TYR A 66 12.01 10.80 5.21
N ALA A 67 12.59 10.78 4.01
CA ALA A 67 13.86 11.44 3.75
C ALA A 67 13.79 12.95 4.00
N HIS A 68 12.68 13.58 3.61
CA HIS A 68 12.43 14.99 3.87
C HIS A 68 12.34 15.27 5.38
N HIS A 69 11.53 14.52 6.12
CA HIS A 69 11.41 14.69 7.59
C HIS A 69 12.73 14.46 8.33
N ILE A 70 13.52 13.46 7.93
CA ILE A 70 14.84 13.22 8.51
C ILE A 70 15.79 14.39 8.22
N SER A 71 15.73 14.98 7.02
CA SER A 71 16.55 16.16 6.68
C SER A 71 16.20 17.41 7.49
N GLU A 72 14.95 17.51 7.96
CA GLU A 72 14.48 18.56 8.88
C GLU A 72 14.78 18.23 10.36
N GLY A 73 15.44 17.10 10.64
CA GLY A 73 15.77 16.65 11.99
C GLY A 73 14.59 16.05 12.76
N ILE A 74 13.45 15.82 12.09
CA ILE A 74 12.25 15.24 12.69
C ILE A 74 12.49 13.75 12.92
N ASN A 75 12.37 13.35 14.18
CA ASN A 75 12.46 11.97 14.64
C ASN A 75 11.33 11.64 15.63
N LEU A 76 11.29 10.40 16.12
CA LEU A 76 10.27 9.92 17.08
C LEU A 76 10.23 10.72 18.39
N SER A 77 11.32 11.39 18.77
CA SER A 77 11.42 12.19 20.00
C SER A 77 11.02 13.66 19.80
N THR A 78 10.66 14.08 18.58
CA THR A 78 10.33 15.49 18.27
C THR A 78 9.12 15.98 19.07
N ASN A 79 8.01 15.25 18.99
CA ASN A 79 6.80 15.48 19.77
C ASN A 79 5.90 14.23 19.72
N THR A 80 4.87 14.20 20.55
CA THR A 80 3.91 13.08 20.62
C THR A 80 3.23 12.82 19.28
N PHE A 81 2.92 13.85 18.49
CA PHE A 81 2.31 13.71 17.17
C PHE A 81 3.22 12.96 16.20
N TYR A 82 4.48 13.39 16.03
CA TYR A 82 5.46 12.75 15.16
C TYR A 82 5.83 11.35 15.64
N MET A 83 5.82 11.09 16.96
CA MET A 83 5.99 9.75 17.51
C MET A 83 4.92 8.79 17.00
N PHE A 84 3.63 9.15 17.13
CA PHE A 84 2.52 8.34 16.61
C PHE A 84 2.50 8.28 15.09
N TYR A 85 2.69 9.42 14.41
CA TYR A 85 2.74 9.51 12.95
C TYR A 85 3.79 8.56 12.38
N LEU A 86 5.06 8.71 12.79
CA LEU A 86 6.16 7.90 12.26
C LEU A 86 5.96 6.43 12.62
N SER A 87 5.54 6.11 13.84
CA SER A 87 5.34 4.71 14.25
C SER A 87 4.24 4.02 13.45
N LEU A 88 3.04 4.61 13.37
CA LEU A 88 1.90 4.03 12.67
C LEU A 88 2.17 3.90 11.17
N THR A 89 2.72 4.95 10.55
CA THR A 89 3.04 4.94 9.12
C THR A 89 4.19 3.99 8.80
N PHE A 90 5.18 3.85 9.69
CA PHE A 90 6.29 2.91 9.52
C PHE A 90 5.81 1.45 9.58
N PHE A 91 5.01 1.08 10.58
CA PHE A 91 4.46 -0.27 10.66
C PHE A 91 3.60 -0.59 9.44
N HIS A 92 2.74 0.34 9.02
CA HIS A 92 1.95 0.14 7.82
C HIS A 92 2.82 -0.01 6.57
N PHE A 93 3.85 0.83 6.41
CA PHE A 93 4.81 0.75 5.30
C PHE A 93 5.48 -0.63 5.23
N MET A 94 5.87 -1.22 6.36
CA MET A 94 6.39 -2.59 6.40
C MET A 94 5.38 -3.63 5.93
N HIS A 95 4.11 -3.49 6.31
CA HIS A 95 3.03 -4.40 5.86
C HIS A 95 2.77 -4.27 4.36
N VAL A 96 2.87 -3.06 3.79
CA VAL A 96 2.77 -2.85 2.33
C VAL A 96 3.90 -3.59 1.61
N ILE A 97 5.14 -3.48 2.08
CA ILE A 97 6.28 -4.23 1.51
C ILE A 97 6.02 -5.74 1.58
N MET A 98 5.58 -6.25 2.72
CA MET A 98 5.24 -7.67 2.87
C MET A 98 4.13 -8.09 1.89
N GLY A 99 3.09 -7.27 1.74
CA GLY A 99 2.02 -7.49 0.77
C GLY A 99 2.54 -7.54 -0.66
N MET A 100 3.49 -6.67 -1.03
CA MET A 100 4.09 -6.65 -2.36
C MET A 100 4.89 -7.93 -2.62
N VAL A 101 5.61 -8.43 -1.61
CA VAL A 101 6.34 -9.71 -1.70
C VAL A 101 5.36 -10.87 -1.88
N ILE A 102 4.25 -10.89 -1.14
CA ILE A 102 3.20 -11.91 -1.28
C ILE A 102 2.59 -11.86 -2.69
N LEU A 103 2.19 -10.68 -3.17
CA LEU A 103 1.65 -10.52 -4.52
C LEU A 103 2.66 -10.90 -5.61
N ALA A 104 3.94 -10.59 -5.41
CA ALA A 104 5.00 -11.01 -6.32
C ALA A 104 5.17 -12.54 -6.36
N ALA A 105 5.10 -13.22 -5.22
CA ALA A 105 5.13 -14.68 -5.17
C ALA A 105 3.92 -15.30 -5.88
N VAL A 106 2.72 -14.75 -5.66
CA VAL A 106 1.49 -15.16 -6.37
C VAL A 106 1.64 -14.93 -7.87
N LEU A 107 2.14 -13.77 -8.30
CA LEU A 107 2.40 -13.45 -9.70
C LEU A 107 3.37 -14.45 -10.34
N LEU A 108 4.47 -14.78 -9.67
CA LEU A 108 5.45 -15.75 -10.18
C LEU A 108 4.83 -17.15 -10.32
N LYS A 109 4.02 -17.58 -9.35
CA LYS A 109 3.31 -18.86 -9.43
C LYS A 109 2.25 -18.85 -10.54
N ALA A 110 1.52 -17.75 -10.72
CA ALA A 110 0.55 -17.59 -11.81
C ALA A 110 1.20 -17.68 -13.19
N ARG A 111 2.35 -17.03 -13.39
CA ARG A 111 3.12 -17.09 -14.65
C ARG A 111 3.67 -18.47 -14.97
N ARG A 112 3.94 -19.30 -13.95
CA ARG A 112 4.38 -20.69 -14.11
C ARG A 112 3.22 -21.66 -14.38
N GLY A 113 1.98 -21.16 -14.49
CA GLY A 113 0.79 -21.99 -14.67
C GLY A 113 0.37 -22.74 -13.40
N GLY A 114 0.83 -22.31 -12.23
CA GLY A 114 0.54 -22.97 -10.95
C GLY A 114 -0.84 -22.64 -10.37
N TYR A 115 -1.71 -21.97 -11.12
CA TYR A 115 -3.09 -21.67 -10.75
C TYR A 115 -4.02 -21.94 -11.92
N SER A 116 -5.23 -22.38 -11.62
CA SER A 116 -6.32 -22.65 -12.57
C SER A 116 -7.64 -22.06 -12.06
N ALA A 117 -8.70 -22.14 -12.86
CA ALA A 117 -10.04 -21.72 -12.44
C ALA A 117 -10.53 -22.50 -11.21
N ASP A 118 -10.14 -23.76 -11.05
CA ASP A 118 -10.54 -24.59 -9.91
C ASP A 118 -9.57 -24.47 -8.72
N GLU A 119 -8.28 -24.19 -8.98
CA GLU A 119 -7.23 -24.13 -7.97
C GLU A 119 -6.53 -22.77 -7.97
N HIS A 120 -7.13 -21.77 -7.30
CA HIS A 120 -6.61 -20.40 -7.22
C HIS A 120 -6.66 -19.77 -5.81
N THR A 121 -6.85 -20.58 -4.76
CA THR A 121 -6.93 -20.11 -3.36
C THR A 121 -5.75 -19.22 -2.95
N GLY A 122 -4.54 -19.48 -3.48
CA GLY A 122 -3.37 -18.66 -3.21
C GLY A 122 -3.49 -17.22 -3.77
N VAL A 123 -4.17 -17.05 -4.91
CA VAL A 123 -4.44 -15.71 -5.47
C VAL A 123 -5.43 -14.97 -4.57
N GLU A 124 -6.48 -15.63 -4.11
CA GLU A 124 -7.50 -15.03 -3.23
C GLU A 124 -6.94 -14.67 -1.86
N THR A 125 -6.08 -15.51 -1.30
CA THR A 125 -5.45 -15.27 -0.01
C THR A 125 -4.47 -14.09 -0.10
N GLY A 126 -3.65 -14.04 -1.16
CA GLY A 126 -2.77 -12.91 -1.42
C GLY A 126 -3.55 -11.60 -1.65
N ALA A 127 -4.66 -11.68 -2.38
CA ALA A 127 -5.57 -10.55 -2.58
C ALA A 127 -6.17 -10.06 -1.27
N SER A 128 -6.67 -10.97 -0.44
CA SER A 128 -7.28 -10.66 0.86
C SER A 128 -6.30 -9.96 1.79
N TYR A 129 -5.04 -10.41 1.84
CA TYR A 129 -3.99 -9.73 2.58
C TYR A 129 -3.76 -8.31 2.06
N TRP A 130 -3.65 -8.13 0.73
CA TRP A 130 -3.44 -6.81 0.13
C TRP A 130 -4.58 -5.85 0.43
N HIS A 131 -5.83 -6.31 0.31
CA HIS A 131 -7.01 -5.50 0.63
C HIS A 131 -7.06 -5.10 2.10
N MET A 132 -6.70 -6.01 3.02
CA MET A 132 -6.64 -5.68 4.44
C MET A 132 -5.63 -4.55 4.71
N VAL A 133 -4.44 -4.63 4.11
CA VAL A 133 -3.42 -3.58 4.24
C VAL A 133 -3.94 -2.26 3.66
N ASP A 134 -4.54 -2.27 2.48
CA ASP A 134 -5.13 -1.09 1.84
C ASP A 134 -6.23 -0.43 2.70
N LEU A 135 -7.12 -1.23 3.30
CA LEU A 135 -8.16 -0.73 4.21
C LEU A 135 -7.57 -0.04 5.45
N VAL A 136 -6.46 -0.54 5.98
CA VAL A 136 -5.76 0.14 7.10
C VAL A 136 -5.26 1.51 6.64
N TRP A 137 -4.72 1.64 5.43
CA TRP A 137 -4.30 2.95 4.91
C TRP A 137 -5.47 3.92 4.74
N LEU A 138 -6.60 3.44 4.24
CA LEU A 138 -7.81 4.25 4.10
C LEU A 138 -8.30 4.84 5.42
N ILE A 139 -8.01 4.19 6.55
CA ILE A 139 -8.30 4.71 7.89
C ILE A 139 -7.18 5.65 8.38
N LEU A 140 -5.91 5.30 8.15
CA LEU A 140 -4.77 6.10 8.59
C LEU A 140 -4.67 7.45 7.86
N PHE A 141 -4.94 7.49 6.55
CA PHE A 141 -4.88 8.70 5.75
C PHE A 141 -5.73 9.85 6.32
N PRO A 142 -7.06 9.69 6.54
CA PRO A 142 -7.87 10.76 7.11
C PRO A 142 -7.48 11.07 8.55
N LEU A 143 -7.15 10.06 9.37
CA LEU A 143 -6.75 10.27 10.77
C LEU A 143 -5.50 11.15 10.90
N ILE A 144 -4.56 11.01 9.97
CA ILE A 144 -3.26 11.69 10.03
C ILE A 144 -3.24 12.99 9.22
N TYR A 145 -3.82 13.00 8.01
CA TYR A 145 -3.67 14.09 7.05
C TYR A 145 -4.89 15.03 6.96
N VAL A 146 -6.08 14.57 7.41
CA VAL A 146 -7.36 15.28 7.21
C VAL A 146 -7.98 15.73 8.53
N MET A 147 -8.01 14.84 9.53
CA MET A 147 -8.49 15.15 10.88
C MET A 147 -7.44 16.00 11.59
N ARG A 148 -7.79 17.29 11.76
CA ARG A 148 -7.01 18.30 12.47
C ARG A 148 -7.55 18.49 13.87
#